data_AF-A0A091J2H7-F1
#
_entry.id   AF-A0A091J2H7-F1
#
_cell.length_a   1.000
_cell.length_b   1.000
_cell.length_c   1.000
_cell.angle_alpha   90.00
_cell.angle_beta   90.00
_cell.angle_gamma   90.00
#
_symmetry.space_group_name_H-M   'P 1'
#
loop_
_entity.id
_entity.type
_entity.pdbx_description
1 polymer ?
#
loop_
_entity_poly.entity_id
_entity_poly.type
_entity_poly.pdbx_seq_one_letter_code
_entity_poly.pdbx_strand_id
1 'polypeptide(L)'
;RELLPPCLVIVAGLTGIMLLCVSTKDVPITPLRTKYGIVLDVGPSRTILFIYQWNPTNANKTRVIRDCSSCPIQGLGVSNYSGSPQKIGKSLEPCLNWAQKLIPAEQHSQTPLYLGATASTRQLNLTHPTLSDDLLAALTVALQSSPFDFQGAQILSSPKKEAFNWVAVNYVLENFFKYDWQGQLVPPRKGMEGVLSLGETSAQLTSKVEGNQALKERVRLQLYGQTHNVYTHHCPCHGMDQLRSRLLSMLIQ
;
A
#
# COMPACT_ATOMS: atom_id res chain seq x y z
N ARG A 1 32.77 33.24 -52.27
CA ARG A 1 31.72 32.25 -51.94
C ARG A 1 32.47 30.96 -51.60
N GLU A 2 32.81 30.79 -50.32
CA GLU A 2 33.67 29.68 -49.89
C GLU A 2 32.86 28.38 -49.97
N LEU A 3 33.26 27.51 -50.90
CA LEU A 3 32.66 26.20 -51.03
C LEU A 3 33.16 25.31 -49.89
N LEU A 4 32.23 24.76 -49.12
CA LEU A 4 32.53 23.75 -48.10
C LEU A 4 33.39 22.63 -48.72
N PRO A 5 34.47 22.20 -48.04
CA PRO A 5 35.31 21.10 -48.51
C PRO A 5 34.48 19.87 -48.86
N PRO A 6 34.74 19.18 -49.98
CA PRO A 6 33.95 18.03 -50.43
C PRO A 6 33.79 16.96 -49.33
N CYS A 7 34.83 16.77 -48.50
CA CYS A 7 34.81 15.84 -47.38
C CYS A 7 33.75 16.18 -46.33
N LEU A 8 33.51 17.47 -46.04
CA LEU A 8 32.50 17.89 -45.06
C LEU A 8 31.08 17.59 -45.55
N VAL A 9 30.84 17.76 -46.86
CA VAL A 9 29.55 17.43 -47.48
C VAL A 9 29.29 15.92 -47.45
N ILE A 10 30.33 15.12 -47.70
CA ILE A 10 30.24 13.65 -47.64
C ILE A 10 29.97 13.18 -46.20
N VAL A 11 30.70 13.71 -45.22
CA VAL A 11 30.50 13.34 -43.80
C VAL A 11 29.10 13.71 -43.32
N ALA A 12 28.60 14.90 -43.68
CA ALA A 12 27.24 15.33 -43.35
C ALA A 12 26.17 14.46 -44.03
N GLY A 13 26.40 14.08 -45.29
CA GLY A 13 25.53 13.15 -46.01
C GLY A 13 25.47 11.77 -45.35
N LEU A 14 26.62 11.22 -44.97
CA LEU A 14 26.70 9.92 -44.29
C LEU A 14 26.07 9.95 -42.90
N THR A 15 26.23 11.03 -42.13
CA THR A 15 25.55 11.19 -40.83
C THR A 15 24.05 11.35 -40.99
N GLY A 16 23.58 12.09 -42.00
CA GLY A 16 22.16 12.21 -42.31
C GLY A 16 21.54 10.87 -42.71
N ILE A 17 22.22 10.07 -43.53
CA ILE A 17 21.79 8.72 -43.93
C ILE A 17 21.78 7.78 -42.72
N MET A 18 22.82 7.81 -41.87
CA MET A 18 22.82 7.04 -40.61
C MET A 18 21.63 7.40 -39.71
N LEU A 19 21.33 8.69 -39.55
CA LEU A 19 20.18 9.14 -38.75
C LEU A 19 18.82 8.74 -39.35
N LEU A 20 18.73 8.62 -40.68
CA LEU A 20 17.53 8.14 -41.39
C LEU A 20 17.41 6.61 -41.40
N CYS A 21 18.54 5.89 -41.34
CA CYS A 21 18.61 4.44 -41.28
C CYS A 21 18.45 3.88 -39.85
N VAL A 22 18.69 4.69 -38.81
CA VAL A 22 18.29 4.35 -37.44
C VAL A 22 16.77 4.38 -37.39
N SER A 23 16.16 3.20 -37.43
CA SER A 23 14.73 3.02 -37.24
C SER A 23 14.33 3.64 -35.92
N THR A 24 13.26 4.45 -35.90
CA THR A 24 12.71 5.01 -34.65
C THR A 24 12.23 3.93 -33.66
N LYS A 25 12.22 2.66 -34.10
CA LYS A 25 12.00 1.47 -33.26
C LYS A 25 13.23 1.08 -32.41
N ASP A 26 14.42 1.53 -32.78
CA ASP A 26 15.70 1.22 -32.10
C ASP A 26 16.16 2.30 -31.12
N VAL A 27 15.42 3.41 -31.02
CA VAL A 27 15.52 4.30 -29.86
C VAL A 27 14.66 3.65 -28.77
N PRO A 28 15.24 3.10 -27.69
CA PRO A 28 14.45 2.69 -26.55
C PRO A 28 13.87 3.97 -25.93
N ILE A 29 12.70 4.38 -26.41
CA ILE A 29 11.76 5.13 -25.58
C ILE A 29 11.50 4.17 -24.43
N THR A 30 12.23 4.33 -23.34
CA THR A 30 12.02 3.52 -22.14
C THR A 30 10.55 3.72 -21.79
N PRO A 31 9.67 2.71 -21.96
CA PRO A 31 8.29 2.88 -21.55
C PRO A 31 8.32 3.26 -20.08
N LEU A 32 7.48 4.21 -19.65
CA LEU A 32 7.44 4.66 -18.25
C LEU A 32 7.41 3.42 -17.36
N ARG A 33 8.54 3.12 -16.71
CA ARG A 33 8.73 1.82 -16.06
C ARG A 33 7.71 1.71 -14.96
N THR A 34 6.79 0.75 -15.11
CA THR A 34 5.89 0.31 -14.07
C THR A 34 6.65 0.17 -12.75
N LYS A 35 6.07 0.73 -11.70
CA LYS A 35 6.57 0.67 -10.33
C LYS A 35 5.69 -0.23 -9.49
N TYR A 36 6.31 -0.82 -8.48
CA TYR A 36 5.71 -1.77 -7.58
C TYR A 36 5.91 -1.32 -6.14
N GLY A 37 5.06 -1.79 -5.24
CA GLY A 37 5.23 -1.62 -3.81
C GLY A 37 4.57 -2.78 -3.08
N ILE A 38 5.19 -3.23 -2.00
CA ILE A 38 4.75 -4.39 -1.23
C ILE A 38 4.34 -3.92 0.17
N VAL A 39 3.20 -4.41 0.66
CA VAL A 39 2.75 -4.19 2.03
C VAL A 39 2.40 -5.53 2.66
N LEU A 40 3.08 -5.88 3.75
CA LEU A 40 2.69 -6.98 4.61
C LEU A 40 1.75 -6.44 5.70
N ASP A 41 0.47 -6.76 5.62
CA ASP A 41 -0.53 -6.43 6.64
C ASP A 41 -0.66 -7.58 7.64
N VAL A 42 -0.27 -7.31 8.90
CA VAL A 42 -0.25 -8.26 10.01
C VAL A 42 -1.37 -7.90 10.98
N GLY A 43 -2.49 -8.63 10.85
CA GLY A 43 -3.62 -8.57 11.77
C GLY A 43 -3.58 -9.67 12.83
N PRO A 44 -4.49 -9.60 13.82
CA PRO A 44 -4.60 -10.59 14.90
C PRO A 44 -4.87 -12.01 14.37
N SER A 45 -5.79 -12.14 13.40
CA SER A 45 -6.24 -13.44 12.89
C SER A 45 -5.67 -13.78 11.49
N ARG A 46 -5.11 -12.79 10.78
CA ARG A 46 -4.70 -12.92 9.39
C ARG A 46 -3.47 -12.09 9.08
N THR A 47 -2.57 -12.64 8.28
CA THR A 47 -1.46 -11.91 7.66
C THR A 47 -1.57 -12.02 6.15
N ILE A 48 -1.50 -10.90 5.44
CA ILE A 48 -1.65 -10.83 3.98
C ILE A 48 -0.54 -9.97 3.39
N LEU A 49 0.12 -10.46 2.33
CA LEU A 49 1.06 -9.69 1.53
C LEU A 49 0.33 -9.12 0.31
N PHE A 50 0.36 -7.80 0.16
CA PHE A 50 -0.19 -7.08 -0.99
C PHE A 50 0.93 -6.57 -1.89
N ILE A 51 0.71 -6.65 -3.20
CA ILE A 51 1.57 -6.05 -4.22
C ILE A 51 0.73 -5.04 -5.00
N TYR A 52 1.14 -3.78 -4.93
CA TYR A 52 0.56 -2.69 -5.69
C TYR A 52 1.41 -2.37 -6.91
N GLN A 53 0.75 -2.13 -8.03
CA GLN A 53 1.38 -1.76 -9.28
C GLN A 53 0.86 -0.39 -9.74
N TRP A 54 1.75 0.51 -10.14
CA TRP A 54 1.37 1.80 -10.74
C TRP A 54 2.34 2.19 -11.84
N ASN A 55 1.87 2.98 -12.80
CA ASN A 55 2.77 3.63 -13.73
C ASN A 55 3.22 4.96 -13.12
N PRO A 56 4.52 5.31 -13.18
CA PRO A 56 4.89 6.69 -12.94
C PRO A 56 4.06 7.54 -13.92
N THR A 57 3.50 8.64 -13.45
CA THR A 57 2.98 9.68 -14.33
C THR A 57 3.91 10.88 -14.20
N ASN A 58 3.89 11.76 -15.20
CA ASN A 58 4.72 12.97 -15.24
C ASN A 58 4.74 13.65 -13.87
N ALA A 59 5.93 14.12 -13.47
CA ALA A 59 6.42 14.42 -12.11
C ALA A 59 5.49 15.12 -11.08
N ASN A 60 4.31 15.61 -11.48
CA ASN A 60 3.31 16.28 -10.63
C ASN A 60 1.94 15.58 -10.59
N LYS A 61 1.75 14.44 -11.27
CA LYS A 61 0.51 13.65 -11.23
C LYS A 61 0.67 12.50 -10.24
N THR A 62 -0.37 12.31 -9.43
CA THR A 62 -0.41 11.31 -8.38
C THR A 62 -0.34 9.90 -8.93
N ARG A 63 0.36 9.03 -8.19
CA ARG A 63 0.52 7.61 -8.53
C ARG A 63 -0.87 6.97 -8.53
N VAL A 64 -1.37 6.65 -9.72
CA VAL A 64 -2.61 5.89 -9.88
C VAL A 64 -2.26 4.41 -9.85
N ILE A 65 -2.68 3.72 -8.80
CA ILE A 65 -2.58 2.27 -8.65
C ILE A 65 -3.44 1.65 -9.76
N ARG A 66 -2.82 0.81 -10.57
CA ARG A 66 -3.45 0.09 -11.68
C ARG A 66 -3.93 -1.28 -11.26
N ASP A 67 -3.16 -1.95 -10.41
CA ASP A 67 -3.42 -3.32 -10.01
C ASP A 67 -3.00 -3.55 -8.55
N CYS A 68 -3.68 -4.49 -7.90
CA CYS A 68 -3.46 -4.93 -6.55
C CYS A 68 -3.60 -6.46 -6.49
N SER A 69 -2.50 -7.15 -6.28
CA SER A 69 -2.47 -8.60 -6.05
C SER A 69 -2.25 -8.91 -4.58
N SER A 70 -2.77 -10.04 -4.09
CA SER A 70 -2.65 -10.42 -2.67
C SER A 70 -2.30 -11.89 -2.46
N CYS A 71 -1.48 -12.17 -1.45
CA CYS A 71 -1.13 -13.52 -1.02
C CYS A 71 -1.40 -13.68 0.49
N PRO A 72 -2.42 -14.46 0.91
CA PRO A 72 -2.68 -14.73 2.31
C PRO A 72 -1.67 -15.74 2.86
N ILE A 73 -1.07 -15.43 4.01
CA ILE A 73 -0.11 -16.31 4.69
C ILE A 73 -0.86 -17.18 5.69
N GLN A 74 -0.80 -18.50 5.46
CA GLN A 74 -1.50 -19.47 6.31
C GLN A 74 -0.78 -19.63 7.66
N GLY A 75 -1.56 -19.76 8.74
CA GLY A 75 -1.05 -20.08 10.08
C GLY A 75 -0.38 -18.92 10.82
N LEU A 76 -0.17 -17.77 10.17
CA LEU A 76 0.42 -16.57 10.77
C LEU A 76 -0.68 -15.62 11.26
N GLY A 77 -1.38 -16.03 12.31
CA GLY A 77 -2.19 -15.16 13.16
C GLY A 77 -1.51 -15.05 14.53
N VAL A 78 -1.60 -13.88 15.17
CA VAL A 78 -1.01 -13.61 16.49
C VAL A 78 -1.52 -14.62 17.53
N SER A 79 -2.76 -15.11 17.38
CA SER A 79 -3.36 -16.14 18.23
C SER A 79 -2.77 -17.54 18.08
N ASN A 80 -2.08 -17.84 16.97
CA ASN A 80 -1.47 -19.14 16.68
C ASN A 80 0.06 -19.13 16.86
N TYR A 81 0.61 -18.06 17.45
CA TYR A 81 2.04 -17.91 17.65
C TYR A 81 2.52 -18.70 18.89
N SER A 82 3.16 -19.84 18.64
CA SER A 82 3.81 -20.68 19.68
C SER A 82 5.16 -21.24 19.22
N GLY A 83 5.72 -20.74 18.13
CA GLY A 83 6.87 -21.35 17.44
C GLY A 83 7.96 -20.36 17.08
N SER A 84 9.21 -20.83 17.13
CA SER A 84 10.44 -20.06 16.92
C SER A 84 10.42 -19.08 15.73
N PRO A 85 11.20 -17.97 15.80
CA PRO A 85 11.41 -17.01 14.71
C PRO A 85 11.68 -17.62 13.32
N GLN A 86 12.35 -18.77 13.29
CA GLN A 86 12.67 -19.50 12.06
C GLN A 86 11.42 -20.02 11.33
N LYS A 87 10.37 -20.41 12.08
CA LYS A 87 9.10 -20.85 11.49
C LYS A 87 8.35 -19.68 10.84
N ILE A 88 8.47 -18.47 11.41
CA ILE A 88 7.89 -17.25 10.85
C ILE A 88 8.52 -16.95 9.50
N GLY A 89 9.85 -16.92 9.41
CA GLY A 89 10.53 -16.69 8.12
C GLY A 89 10.07 -17.67 7.05
N LYS A 90 10.04 -18.97 7.39
CA LYS A 90 9.58 -20.03 6.47
C LYS A 90 8.12 -19.85 6.01
N SER A 91 7.25 -19.35 6.89
CA SER A 91 5.84 -19.11 6.52
C SER A 91 5.68 -18.01 5.47
N LEU A 92 6.63 -17.06 5.38
CA LEU A 92 6.61 -15.96 4.41
C LEU A 92 7.15 -16.38 3.05
N GLU A 93 8.02 -17.40 2.99
CA GLU A 93 8.70 -17.84 1.76
C GLU A 93 7.73 -18.06 0.58
N PRO A 94 6.56 -18.71 0.73
CA PRO A 94 5.64 -18.89 -0.39
C PRO A 94 5.19 -17.57 -1.02
N CYS A 95 4.81 -16.59 -0.19
CA CYS A 95 4.35 -15.28 -0.67
C CYS A 95 5.50 -14.40 -1.17
N LEU A 96 6.69 -14.47 -0.56
CA LEU A 96 7.87 -13.74 -1.05
C LEU A 96 8.38 -14.31 -2.38
N ASN A 97 8.35 -15.63 -2.56
CA ASN A 97 8.71 -16.28 -3.83
C ASN A 97 7.68 -15.97 -4.91
N TRP A 98 6.40 -15.95 -4.57
CA TRP A 98 5.34 -15.48 -5.46
C TRP A 98 5.57 -14.02 -5.88
N ALA A 99 5.90 -13.13 -4.95
CA ALA A 99 6.20 -11.73 -5.24
C ALA A 99 7.40 -11.58 -6.20
N GLN A 100 8.47 -12.35 -5.99
CA GLN A 100 9.65 -12.35 -6.87
C GLN A 100 9.34 -12.82 -8.28
N LYS A 101 8.38 -13.75 -8.46
CA LYS A 101 7.93 -14.21 -9.78
C LYS A 101 7.03 -13.19 -10.46
N LEU A 102 6.24 -12.44 -9.70
CA LEU A 102 5.32 -11.44 -10.24
C LEU A 102 6.04 -10.15 -10.66
N ILE A 103 7.02 -9.72 -9.87
CA ILE A 103 7.75 -8.46 -10.09
C ILE A 103 8.99 -8.74 -10.94
N PRO A 104 9.27 -7.97 -12.01
CA PRO A 104 10.49 -8.13 -12.80
C PRO A 104 11.75 -8.01 -11.94
N ALA A 105 12.75 -8.86 -12.19
CA ALA A 105 13.98 -8.94 -11.41
C ALA A 105 14.71 -7.58 -11.29
N GLU A 106 14.67 -6.77 -12.35
CA GLU A 106 15.30 -5.45 -12.41
C GLU A 106 14.58 -4.39 -11.57
N GLN A 107 13.39 -4.71 -11.03
CA GLN A 107 12.63 -3.84 -10.13
C GLN A 107 12.68 -4.30 -8.66
N HIS A 108 13.23 -5.48 -8.34
CA HIS A 108 13.22 -6.02 -6.97
C HIS A 108 13.85 -5.04 -5.97
N SER A 109 15.10 -4.63 -6.21
CA SER A 109 15.84 -3.73 -5.31
C SER A 109 15.29 -2.29 -5.22
N GLN A 110 14.34 -1.92 -6.09
CA GLN A 110 13.68 -0.61 -6.10
C GLN A 110 12.23 -0.67 -5.60
N THR A 111 11.74 -1.87 -5.31
CA THR A 111 10.37 -2.09 -4.87
C THR A 111 10.32 -1.96 -3.36
N PRO A 112 9.73 -0.88 -2.81
CA PRO A 112 9.65 -0.71 -1.37
C PRO A 112 8.72 -1.76 -0.76
N LEU A 113 9.15 -2.33 0.35
CA LEU A 113 8.42 -3.30 1.15
C LEU A 113 8.21 -2.73 2.55
N TYR A 114 6.94 -2.62 2.95
CA TYR A 114 6.54 -2.16 4.28
C TYR A 114 5.87 -3.28 5.07
N LEU A 115 6.08 -3.29 6.38
CA LEU A 115 5.29 -4.11 7.31
C LEU A 115 4.37 -3.18 8.11
N GLY A 116 3.07 -3.41 8.01
CA GLY A 116 2.05 -2.78 8.86
C GLY A 116 1.47 -3.80 9.83
N ALA A 117 1.51 -3.53 11.13
CA ALA A 117 0.86 -4.35 12.14
C ALA A 117 -0.18 -3.51 12.91
N THR A 118 -1.32 -4.08 13.27
CA THR A 118 -2.34 -3.34 14.03
C THR A 118 -2.09 -3.34 15.53
N ALA A 119 -2.52 -2.31 16.25
CA ALA A 119 -2.37 -2.25 17.72
C ALA A 119 -3.02 -3.43 18.47
N SER A 120 -4.03 -4.09 17.90
CA SER A 120 -4.58 -5.35 18.43
C SER A 120 -3.56 -6.49 18.43
N THR A 121 -2.60 -6.51 17.50
CA THR A 121 -1.43 -7.40 17.51
C THR A 121 -0.56 -7.18 18.75
N ARG A 122 -0.53 -5.96 19.28
CA ARG A 122 0.12 -5.63 20.57
C ARG A 122 -0.79 -5.92 21.77
N GLN A 123 -2.09 -5.66 21.65
CA GLN A 123 -3.07 -5.74 22.75
C GLN A 123 -3.57 -7.16 23.05
N LEU A 124 -3.47 -8.10 22.12
CA LEU A 124 -3.64 -9.55 22.38
C LEU A 124 -2.68 -10.08 23.45
N ASN A 125 -1.71 -9.28 23.86
CA ASN A 125 -0.65 -9.62 24.80
C ASN A 125 -0.66 -8.77 26.08
N LEU A 126 -1.84 -8.45 26.64
CA LEU A 126 -1.91 -8.06 28.05
C LEU A 126 -1.39 -9.18 28.98
N THR A 127 -1.38 -10.43 28.50
CA THR A 127 -0.84 -11.59 29.20
C THR A 127 0.65 -11.86 28.88
N HIS A 128 1.14 -11.52 27.68
CA HIS A 128 2.53 -11.83 27.22
C HIS A 128 3.12 -10.77 26.25
N PRO A 129 3.46 -9.55 26.73
CA PRO A 129 3.91 -8.43 25.87
C PRO A 129 5.15 -8.75 25.01
N THR A 130 6.02 -9.67 25.44
CA THR A 130 7.25 -10.09 24.73
C THR A 130 6.97 -10.79 23.40
N LEU A 131 5.84 -11.51 23.26
CA LEU A 131 5.51 -12.25 22.03
C LEU A 131 5.25 -11.33 20.83
N SER A 132 4.83 -10.07 21.06
CA SER A 132 4.58 -9.10 19.98
C SER A 132 5.87 -8.54 19.38
N ASP A 133 6.90 -8.35 20.21
CA ASP A 133 8.17 -7.77 19.77
C ASP A 133 9.04 -8.83 19.07
N ASP A 134 9.04 -10.07 19.59
CA ASP A 134 9.74 -11.19 18.97
C ASP A 134 9.15 -11.55 17.59
N LEU A 135 7.82 -11.54 17.46
CA LEU A 135 7.13 -11.74 16.18
C LEU A 135 7.52 -10.65 15.18
N LEU A 136 7.49 -9.38 15.61
CA LEU A 136 7.85 -8.25 14.75
C LEU A 136 9.32 -8.29 14.33
N ALA A 137 10.22 -8.67 15.24
CA ALA A 137 11.64 -8.85 14.96
C ALA A 137 11.87 -9.99 13.96
N ALA A 138 11.24 -11.15 14.16
CA ALA A 138 11.34 -12.28 13.25
C ALA A 138 10.82 -11.96 11.84
N LEU A 139 9.68 -11.27 11.75
CA LEU A 139 9.16 -10.77 10.48
C LEU A 139 10.12 -9.78 9.83
N THR A 140 10.67 -8.85 10.60
CA THR A 140 11.62 -7.86 10.11
C THR A 140 12.86 -8.52 9.52
N VAL A 141 13.45 -9.50 10.21
CA VAL A 141 14.62 -10.25 9.71
C VAL A 141 14.28 -10.98 8.40
N ALA A 142 13.13 -11.65 8.34
CA ALA A 142 12.70 -12.36 7.14
C ALA A 142 12.51 -11.41 5.95
N LEU A 143 11.90 -10.25 6.17
CA LEU A 143 11.67 -9.26 5.12
C LEU A 143 12.95 -8.56 4.67
N GLN A 144 13.87 -8.27 5.59
CA GLN A 144 15.20 -7.73 5.27
C GLN A 144 16.05 -8.69 4.43
N SER A 145 15.85 -10.00 4.58
CA SER A 145 16.53 -11.01 3.78
C SER A 145 15.97 -11.18 2.36
N SER A 146 14.83 -10.55 2.06
CA SER A 146 14.21 -10.59 0.72
C SER A 146 14.96 -9.68 -0.27
N PRO A 147 14.81 -9.87 -1.59
CA PRO A 147 15.46 -9.01 -2.59
C PRO A 147 14.80 -7.62 -2.75
N PHE A 148 13.77 -7.32 -1.96
CA PHE A 148 13.02 -6.07 -1.99
C PHE A 148 13.60 -5.03 -1.04
N ASP A 149 13.32 -3.77 -1.31
CA ASP A 149 13.78 -2.64 -0.50
C ASP A 149 12.93 -2.51 0.77
N PHE A 150 13.36 -3.13 1.87
CA PHE A 150 12.63 -3.08 3.13
C PHE A 150 12.72 -1.69 3.79
N GLN A 151 11.58 -0.99 3.84
CA GLN A 151 11.48 0.38 4.32
C GLN A 151 11.15 0.48 5.82
N GLY A 152 10.76 -0.63 6.45
CA GLY A 152 10.55 -0.70 7.89
C GLY A 152 9.21 -1.31 8.29
N ALA A 153 9.09 -1.50 9.60
CA ALA A 153 7.92 -2.03 10.28
C ALA A 153 7.24 -0.93 11.10
N GLN A 154 5.91 -0.82 11.00
CA GLN A 154 5.13 0.14 11.77
C GLN A 154 3.93 -0.52 12.45
N ILE A 155 3.84 -0.33 13.76
CA ILE A 155 2.62 -0.65 14.51
C ILE A 155 1.68 0.55 14.41
N LEU A 156 0.50 0.32 13.82
CA LEU A 156 -0.54 1.31 13.62
C LEU A 156 -1.50 1.32 14.81
N SER A 157 -1.66 2.48 15.45
CA SER A 157 -2.78 2.75 16.36
C SER A 157 -4.11 2.58 15.60
N SER A 158 -5.18 2.15 16.28
CA SER A 158 -6.50 1.95 15.67
C SER A 158 -6.99 3.17 14.86
N PRO A 159 -6.92 4.43 15.35
CA PRO A 159 -7.36 5.58 14.56
C PRO A 159 -6.54 5.78 13.28
N LYS A 160 -5.23 5.52 13.33
CA LYS A 160 -4.35 5.63 12.16
C LYS A 160 -4.65 4.55 11.11
N LYS A 161 -4.88 3.32 11.55
CA LYS A 161 -5.29 2.22 10.67
C LYS A 161 -6.62 2.55 9.98
N GLU A 162 -7.62 2.99 10.74
CA GLU A 162 -8.92 3.34 10.18
C GLU A 162 -8.88 4.59 9.29
N ALA A 163 -8.00 5.55 9.59
CA ALA A 163 -7.73 6.66 8.67
C ALA A 163 -7.13 6.18 7.34
N PHE A 164 -6.26 5.17 7.33
CA PHE A 164 -5.76 4.57 6.09
C PHE A 164 -6.84 3.81 5.33
N ASN A 165 -7.75 3.09 6.01
CA ASN A 165 -8.92 2.48 5.38
C ASN A 165 -9.80 3.56 4.71
N TRP A 166 -10.02 4.67 5.41
CA TRP A 166 -10.77 5.81 4.87
C TRP A 166 -10.10 6.42 3.64
N VAL A 167 -8.76 6.51 3.63
CA VAL A 167 -8.00 6.92 2.42
C VAL A 167 -8.17 5.89 1.31
N ALA A 168 -8.04 4.60 1.57
CA ALA A 168 -8.17 3.57 0.55
C ALA A 168 -9.53 3.62 -0.14
N VAL A 169 -10.63 3.73 0.62
CA VAL A 169 -11.99 3.82 0.07
C VAL A 169 -12.15 5.09 -0.75
N ASN A 170 -11.80 6.25 -0.20
CA ASN A 170 -11.96 7.52 -0.92
C ASN A 170 -11.01 7.65 -2.13
N TYR A 171 -9.90 6.91 -2.13
CA TYR A 171 -9.01 6.79 -3.28
C TYR A 171 -9.66 5.98 -4.41
N VAL A 172 -10.18 4.79 -4.09
CA VAL A 172 -10.88 3.92 -5.07
C VAL A 172 -12.11 4.60 -5.64
N LEU A 173 -12.80 5.41 -4.83
CA LEU A 173 -13.96 6.19 -5.25
C LEU A 173 -13.60 7.50 -5.98
N GLU A 174 -12.31 7.78 -6.20
CA GLU A 174 -11.81 9.00 -6.87
C GLU A 174 -12.28 10.30 -6.18
N ASN A 175 -12.50 10.27 -4.86
CA ASN A 175 -12.96 11.43 -4.10
C ASN A 175 -11.83 12.42 -3.77
N PHE A 176 -10.56 12.03 -3.92
CA PHE A 176 -9.43 12.95 -3.74
C PHE A 176 -9.04 13.70 -5.00
N PHE A 177 -9.19 13.06 -6.16
CA PHE A 177 -8.81 13.61 -7.45
C PHE A 177 -9.71 12.99 -8.51
N LYS A 178 -10.09 13.80 -9.49
CA LYS A 178 -10.77 13.32 -10.68
C LYS A 178 -10.03 13.87 -11.89
N TYR A 179 -9.86 13.04 -12.92
CA TYR A 179 -9.34 13.50 -14.20
C TYR A 179 -10.52 13.75 -15.15
N ASP A 180 -10.49 14.87 -15.87
CA ASP A 180 -11.38 15.07 -17.00
C ASP A 180 -10.93 14.26 -18.24
N TRP A 181 -11.69 14.36 -19.33
CA TRP A 181 -11.39 13.63 -20.56
C TRP A 181 -10.09 14.09 -21.23
N GLN A 182 -9.58 15.27 -20.88
CA GLN A 182 -8.28 15.80 -21.28
C GLN A 182 -7.14 15.39 -20.33
N GLY A 183 -7.46 14.66 -19.25
CA GLY A 183 -6.48 14.23 -18.25
C GLY A 183 -6.00 15.34 -17.33
N GLN A 184 -6.76 16.44 -17.17
CA GLN A 184 -6.53 17.49 -16.19
C GLN A 184 -7.21 17.16 -14.86
N LEU A 185 -6.58 17.57 -13.75
CA LEU A 185 -7.11 17.37 -12.41
C LEU A 185 -8.27 18.34 -12.19
N VAL A 186 -9.48 17.81 -12.02
CA VAL A 186 -10.67 18.61 -11.68
C VAL A 186 -11.06 18.37 -10.22
N PRO A 187 -11.61 19.39 -9.53
CA PRO A 187 -12.09 19.23 -8.16
C PRO A 187 -13.12 18.09 -8.08
N PRO A 188 -13.02 17.21 -7.07
CA PRO A 188 -14.01 16.17 -6.86
C PRO A 188 -15.39 16.82 -6.62
N ARG A 189 -16.40 16.40 -7.38
CA ARG A 189 -17.78 16.94 -7.28
C ARG A 189 -18.56 16.35 -6.09
N LYS A 190 -18.07 15.25 -5.52
CA LYS A 190 -18.69 14.50 -4.42
C LYS A 190 -17.90 14.74 -3.13
N GLY A 191 -18.61 14.81 -2.00
CA GLY A 191 -17.99 14.85 -0.68
C GLY A 191 -17.20 13.57 -0.38
N MET A 192 -16.44 13.58 0.70
CA MET A 192 -15.74 12.37 1.15
C MET A 192 -16.74 11.41 1.80
N GLU A 193 -16.63 10.14 1.45
CA GLU A 193 -17.49 9.09 2.01
C GLU A 193 -16.99 8.71 3.41
N GLY A 194 -17.95 8.40 4.29
CA GLY A 194 -17.68 7.73 5.56
C GLY A 194 -17.39 6.25 5.34
N VAL A 195 -16.55 5.66 6.18
CA VAL A 195 -16.19 4.25 6.12
C VAL A 195 -16.59 3.57 7.42
N LEU A 196 -17.48 2.59 7.32
CA LEU A 196 -17.81 1.68 8.41
C LEU A 196 -16.97 0.41 8.29
N SER A 197 -16.06 0.20 9.24
CA SER A 197 -15.27 -1.03 9.38
C SER A 197 -15.90 -1.91 10.44
N LEU A 198 -16.16 -3.18 10.11
CA LEU A 198 -16.66 -4.19 11.05
C LEU A 198 -15.57 -5.22 11.31
N GLY A 199 -15.03 -5.23 12.53
CA GLY A 199 -14.11 -6.26 13.00
C GLY A 199 -14.80 -7.37 13.77
N GLU A 200 -14.02 -8.31 14.31
CA GLU A 200 -14.52 -9.41 15.15
C GLU A 200 -15.13 -8.89 16.47
N THR A 201 -14.48 -7.91 17.11
CA THR A 201 -14.80 -7.45 18.48
C THR A 201 -15.23 -5.99 18.58
N SER A 202 -15.26 -5.25 17.47
CA SER A 202 -15.66 -3.84 17.46
C SER A 202 -16.04 -3.39 16.05
N ALA A 203 -16.76 -2.28 15.99
CA ALA A 203 -17.03 -1.53 14.77
C ALA A 203 -16.37 -0.15 14.86
N GLN A 204 -16.01 0.42 13.72
CA GLN A 204 -15.43 1.75 13.61
C GLN A 204 -16.11 2.53 12.51
N LEU A 205 -16.54 3.76 12.78
CA LEU A 205 -17.05 4.69 11.78
C LEU A 205 -16.05 5.83 11.59
N THR A 206 -15.44 5.90 10.42
CA THR A 206 -14.42 6.88 10.09
C THR A 206 -14.94 7.87 9.05
N SER A 207 -14.87 9.16 9.34
CA SER A 207 -15.39 10.21 8.46
C SER A 207 -14.55 11.49 8.54
N LYS A 208 -14.67 12.33 7.50
CA LYS A 208 -14.10 13.68 7.52
C LYS A 208 -14.92 14.55 8.46
N VAL A 209 -14.25 15.34 9.29
CA VAL A 209 -14.90 16.28 10.21
C VAL A 209 -14.55 17.71 9.83
N GLU A 210 -15.57 18.57 9.84
CA GLU A 210 -15.42 20.02 9.66
C GLU A 210 -15.30 20.72 11.03
N GLY A 211 -14.44 21.74 11.12
CA GLY A 211 -14.26 22.53 12.34
C GLY A 211 -13.16 22.07 13.30
N ASN A 212 -12.94 22.90 14.33
CA ASN A 212 -11.76 22.84 15.21
C ASN A 212 -11.98 22.08 16.53
N GLN A 213 -13.01 21.23 16.62
CA GLN A 213 -13.28 20.46 17.84
C GLN A 213 -12.12 19.51 18.17
N ALA A 214 -11.60 19.58 19.39
CA ALA A 214 -10.54 18.71 19.88
C ALA A 214 -11.10 17.29 20.13
N LEU A 215 -11.14 16.47 19.08
CA LEU A 215 -11.47 15.05 19.16
C LEU A 215 -10.19 14.25 19.44
N LYS A 216 -10.16 13.49 20.53
CA LYS A 216 -9.00 12.66 20.95
C LYS A 216 -8.50 11.70 19.87
N GLU A 217 -9.37 11.27 18.96
CA GLU A 217 -9.08 10.27 17.92
C GLU A 217 -9.00 10.90 16.51
N ARG A 218 -8.67 12.19 16.44
CA ARG A 218 -8.50 12.91 15.17
C ARG A 218 -7.14 12.61 14.54
N VAL A 219 -7.15 12.24 13.26
CA VAL A 219 -5.95 12.08 12.42
C VAL A 219 -5.93 13.18 11.38
N ARG A 220 -4.82 13.93 11.31
CA ARG A 220 -4.59 14.95 10.28
C ARG A 220 -3.76 14.35 9.14
N LEU A 221 -4.30 14.39 7.93
CA LEU A 221 -3.66 13.87 6.72
C LEU A 221 -3.44 15.02 5.73
N GLN A 222 -2.28 15.03 5.06
CA GLN A 222 -2.01 15.92 3.93
C GLN A 222 -2.01 15.08 2.65
N LEU A 223 -3.05 15.20 1.84
CA LEU A 223 -3.24 14.40 0.64
C LEU A 223 -3.59 15.33 -0.52
N TYR A 224 -2.91 15.19 -1.66
CA TYR A 224 -3.21 15.96 -2.88
C TYR A 224 -3.25 17.49 -2.67
N GLY A 225 -2.36 18.00 -1.81
CA GLY A 225 -2.30 19.43 -1.48
C GLY A 225 -3.40 19.92 -0.53
N GLN A 226 -4.26 19.04 -0.03
CA GLN A 226 -5.33 19.36 0.89
C GLN A 226 -5.13 18.70 2.26
N THR A 227 -5.52 19.43 3.31
CA THR A 227 -5.55 18.89 4.68
C THR A 227 -6.89 18.24 4.94
N HIS A 228 -6.87 16.96 5.30
CA HIS A 228 -8.04 16.21 5.72
C HIS A 228 -7.95 15.91 7.21
N ASN A 229 -8.94 16.38 7.97
CA ASN A 229 -9.12 15.99 9.37
C ASN A 229 -10.12 14.82 9.39
N VAL A 230 -9.62 13.65 9.76
CA VAL A 230 -10.40 12.42 9.82
C VAL A 230 -10.62 12.07 11.28
N TYR A 231 -11.85 11.72 11.62
CA TYR A 231 -12.22 11.23 12.95
C TYR A 231 -12.75 9.81 12.82
N THR A 232 -12.32 8.96 13.74
CA THR A 232 -12.84 7.61 13.89
C THR A 232 -13.64 7.56 15.18
N HIS A 233 -14.92 7.17 15.08
CA HIS A 233 -15.73 6.82 16.22
C HIS A 233 -15.60 5.31 16.47
N HIS A 234 -15.20 4.93 17.68
CA HIS A 234 -15.03 3.53 18.07
C HIS A 234 -16.27 2.99 18.80
N CYS A 235 -16.88 1.95 18.25
CA CYS A 235 -18.01 1.24 18.83
C CYS A 235 -17.55 -0.13 19.36
N PRO A 236 -17.05 -0.23 20.62
CA PRO A 236 -16.71 -1.51 21.21
C PRO A 236 -17.96 -2.38 21.37
N CYS A 237 -17.79 -3.71 21.43
CA CYS A 237 -18.88 -4.67 21.63
C CYS A 237 -19.88 -4.81 20.45
N HIS A 238 -19.61 -4.17 19.32
CA HIS A 238 -20.41 -4.21 18.10
C HIS A 238 -19.69 -4.92 16.94
N GLY A 239 -18.70 -5.76 17.26
CA GLY A 239 -18.05 -6.62 16.28
C GLY A 239 -18.91 -7.83 15.90
N MET A 240 -18.54 -8.50 14.81
CA MET A 240 -19.27 -9.63 14.26
C MET A 240 -19.48 -10.77 15.27
N ASP A 241 -18.45 -11.11 16.06
CA ASP A 241 -18.53 -12.23 17.01
C ASP A 241 -19.41 -11.90 18.20
N GLN A 242 -19.38 -10.65 18.67
CA GLN A 242 -20.23 -10.20 19.78
C GLN A 242 -21.68 -10.06 19.34
N LEU A 243 -21.93 -9.55 18.13
CA LEU A 243 -23.26 -9.51 17.54
C LEU A 243 -23.82 -10.93 17.42
N ARG A 244 -23.01 -11.87 16.89
CA ARG A 244 -23.38 -13.29 16.81
C ARG A 244 -23.69 -13.88 18.20
N SER A 245 -22.82 -13.66 19.18
CA SER A 245 -23.00 -14.16 20.54
C SER A 245 -24.28 -13.61 21.20
N ARG A 246 -24.56 -12.31 21.04
CA ARG A 246 -25.79 -11.68 21.53
C ARG A 246 -27.04 -12.25 20.85
N LEU A 247 -27.00 -12.41 19.53
CA LEU A 247 -28.10 -13.02 18.77
C LEU A 247 -28.37 -14.46 19.26
N LEU A 248 -27.33 -15.27 19.43
CA LEU A 248 -27.46 -16.62 19.97
C LEU A 248 -28.04 -16.62 21.38
N SER A 249 -27.62 -15.70 22.25
CA SER A 249 -28.17 -15.62 23.61
C SER A 249 -29.66 -15.27 23.63
N MET A 250 -30.13 -14.42 22.70
CA MET A 250 -31.56 -14.09 22.57
C MET A 250 -32.39 -15.24 22.00
N LEU A 251 -31.79 -16.12 21.19
CA LEU A 251 -32.47 -17.28 20.59
C LEU A 251 -32.57 -18.48 21.55
N ILE A 252 -31.75 -18.51 22.60
CA ILE A 252 -31.72 -19.58 23.60
C ILE A 252 -32.63 -19.24 24.81
N GLN A 253 -33.08 -17.98 24.93
CA GLN A 253 -34.11 -17.55 25.87
C GLN A 253 -35.51 -17.85 25.34
#